data_AF-A0A0M6YNQ8-F1
#
_entry.id   AF-A0A0M6YNQ8-F1
#
_cell.length_a   1.000
_cell.length_b   1.000
_cell.length_c   1.000
_cell.angle_alpha   90.00
_cell.angle_beta   90.00
_cell.angle_gamma   90.00
#
_symmetry.space_group_name_H-M   'P 1'
#
loop_
_entity.id
_entity.type
_entity.pdbx_description
1 polymer ?
#
loop_
_entity_poly.entity_id
_entity_poly.type
_entity_poly.pdbx_seq_one_letter_code
_entity_poly.pdbx_strand_id
1 'polypeptide(L)'
;MSNACRALLLLLLLTACGVSPDAARDEARRINELDSATLWQAQVTTNDFTELNQVEAELGSRDQFVNGPYYLGQRSLAQARPGRWRRPRQDDPNLDGIDCSDFLTGAAAQAELMGSGGPLNDRHRLDEDGDGLACGWRDDLQRIAARATGG
;
A
#
# COMPACT_ATOMS: atom_id res chain seq x y z
N MET A 1 -7.90 61.77 -6.83
CA MET A 1 -8.36 60.79 -7.83
C MET A 1 -7.14 60.14 -8.47
N SER A 2 -6.82 58.90 -8.09
CA SER A 2 -6.15 57.92 -8.95
C SER A 2 -6.22 56.58 -8.23
N ASN A 3 -7.13 55.75 -8.73
CA ASN A 3 -7.34 54.38 -8.32
C ASN A 3 -6.18 53.54 -8.90
N ALA A 4 -5.40 52.89 -8.03
CA ALA A 4 -4.54 51.79 -8.44
C ALA A 4 -5.21 50.49 -8.01
N CYS A 5 -5.96 49.90 -8.95
CA CYS A 5 -6.44 48.53 -8.90
C CYS A 5 -5.20 47.62 -8.93
N ARG A 6 -4.73 47.19 -7.76
CA ARG A 6 -3.69 46.15 -7.67
C ARG A 6 -4.41 44.81 -7.70
N ALA A 7 -4.37 44.20 -8.87
CA ALA A 7 -4.83 42.85 -9.13
C ALA A 7 -4.34 41.90 -8.04
N LEU A 8 -5.29 41.32 -7.31
CA LEU A 8 -5.07 40.22 -6.41
C LEU A 8 -4.70 39.01 -7.28
N LEU A 9 -3.40 38.70 -7.37
CA LEU A 9 -2.91 37.46 -7.96
C LEU A 9 -3.40 36.30 -7.08
N LEU A 10 -4.54 35.72 -7.45
CA LEU A 10 -4.99 34.42 -6.98
C LEU A 10 -4.06 33.36 -7.59
N LEU A 11 -2.97 33.06 -6.88
CA LEU A 11 -2.15 31.87 -7.10
C LEU A 11 -3.00 30.64 -6.75
N LEU A 12 -3.69 30.09 -7.75
CA LEU A 12 -4.22 28.73 -7.72
C LEU A 12 -3.01 27.77 -7.74
N LEU A 13 -2.49 27.46 -6.55
CA LEU A 13 -1.55 26.35 -6.38
C LEU A 13 -2.32 25.07 -6.71
N LEU A 14 -2.04 24.51 -7.88
CA LEU A 14 -2.38 23.14 -8.23
C LEU A 14 -1.67 22.24 -7.21
N THR A 15 -2.35 21.85 -6.13
CA THR A 15 -1.93 20.73 -5.29
C THR A 15 -1.91 19.52 -6.20
N ALA A 16 -0.72 19.03 -6.56
CA ALA A 16 -0.59 17.74 -7.23
C ALA A 16 -1.30 16.70 -6.36
N CYS A 17 -2.35 16.07 -6.90
CA CYS A 17 -3.10 15.01 -6.22
C CYS A 17 -2.18 13.78 -6.10
N GLY A 18 -1.31 13.77 -5.10
CA GLY A 18 -0.45 12.64 -4.77
C GLY A 18 -0.14 12.66 -3.28
N VAL A 19 -0.24 11.50 -2.63
CA VAL A 19 0.19 11.33 -1.25
C VAL A 19 1.70 11.49 -1.23
N SER A 20 2.23 12.37 -0.37
CA SER A 20 3.68 12.52 -0.24
C SER A 20 4.27 11.25 0.40
N PRO A 21 5.54 10.90 0.11
CA PRO A 21 6.20 9.77 0.77
C PRO A 21 6.15 9.87 2.30
N ASP A 22 6.30 11.07 2.87
CA ASP A 22 6.25 11.27 4.31
C ASP A 22 4.85 11.00 4.89
N ALA A 23 3.79 11.43 4.19
CA ALA A 23 2.42 11.11 4.59
C ALA A 23 2.15 9.59 4.52
N ALA A 24 2.69 8.90 3.50
CA ALA A 24 2.56 7.44 3.40
C ALA A 24 3.31 6.71 4.53
N ARG A 25 4.52 7.17 4.89
CA ARG A 25 5.28 6.65 6.03
C ARG A 25 4.55 6.87 7.35
N ASP A 26 3.97 8.04 7.54
CA ASP A 26 3.23 8.35 8.77
C ASP A 26 1.95 7.53 8.87
N GLU A 27 1.27 7.29 7.75
CA GLU A 27 0.12 6.39 7.70
C GLU A 27 0.51 4.93 7.97
N ALA A 28 1.58 4.43 7.35
CA ALA A 28 2.10 3.09 7.63
C ALA A 28 2.49 2.94 9.11
N ARG A 29 3.17 3.95 9.70
CA ARG A 29 3.50 3.98 11.12
C ARG A 29 2.26 3.91 12.00
N ARG A 30 1.25 4.73 11.71
CA ARG A 30 -0.04 4.73 12.41
C ARG A 30 -0.65 3.32 12.41
N ILE A 31 -0.67 2.65 11.25
CA ILE A 31 -1.25 1.30 11.13
C ILE A 31 -0.40 0.28 11.90
N ASN A 32 0.93 0.35 11.82
CA ASN A 32 1.83 -0.55 12.53
C ASN A 32 1.72 -0.43 14.06
N GLU A 33 1.27 0.71 14.57
CA GLU A 33 1.04 0.92 16.01
C GLU A 33 -0.31 0.35 16.50
N LEU A 34 -1.23 0.02 15.61
CA LEU A 34 -2.52 -0.56 16.00
C LEU A 34 -2.35 -2.00 16.51
N ASP A 35 -3.18 -2.39 17.49
CA ASP A 35 -3.26 -3.79 17.91
C ASP A 35 -3.96 -4.67 16.85
N SER A 36 -3.74 -5.99 16.93
CA SER A 36 -4.28 -6.92 15.93
C SER A 36 -5.81 -6.96 15.89
N ALA A 37 -6.49 -6.68 17.02
CA ALA A 37 -7.95 -6.62 17.04
C ALA A 37 -8.48 -5.43 16.23
N THR A 38 -7.83 -4.27 16.38
CA THR A 38 -8.13 -3.05 15.63
C THR A 38 -7.78 -3.21 14.14
N LEU A 39 -6.66 -3.88 13.82
CA LEU A 39 -6.31 -4.20 12.44
C LEU A 39 -7.35 -5.11 11.77
N TRP A 40 -7.83 -6.16 12.45
CA TRP A 40 -8.89 -6.99 11.91
C TRP A 40 -10.20 -6.22 11.72
N GLN A 41 -10.53 -5.29 12.62
CA GLN A 41 -11.68 -4.41 12.42
C GLN A 41 -11.50 -3.52 11.17
N ALA A 42 -10.31 -2.93 11.00
CA ALA A 42 -9.99 -2.10 9.84
C ALA A 42 -10.01 -2.90 8.53
N GLN A 43 -9.51 -4.14 8.54
CA GLN A 43 -9.52 -5.05 7.39
C GLN A 43 -10.93 -5.27 6.85
N VAL A 44 -11.93 -5.27 7.72
CA VAL A 44 -13.34 -5.46 7.34
C VAL A 44 -14.00 -4.15 6.89
N THR A 45 -13.65 -3.01 7.50
CA THR A 45 -14.40 -1.76 7.33
C THR A 45 -13.81 -0.76 6.35
N THR A 46 -12.49 -0.75 6.13
CA THR A 46 -11.88 0.26 5.25
C THR A 46 -12.32 0.06 3.80
N ASN A 47 -12.57 1.15 3.08
CA ASN A 47 -12.80 1.14 1.63
C ASN A 47 -11.59 1.69 0.86
N ASP A 48 -10.53 2.10 1.56
CA ASP A 48 -9.29 2.54 0.94
C ASP A 48 -8.43 1.32 0.60
N PHE A 49 -8.03 1.21 -0.66
CA PHE A 49 -7.24 0.07 -1.14
C PHE A 49 -5.84 0.04 -0.52
N THR A 50 -5.21 1.20 -0.34
CA THR A 50 -3.89 1.32 0.26
C THR A 50 -3.94 0.97 1.74
N GLU A 51 -4.93 1.49 2.48
CA GLU A 51 -5.14 1.13 3.88
C GLU A 51 -5.41 -0.36 4.02
N LEU A 52 -6.29 -0.95 3.19
CA LEU A 52 -6.56 -2.38 3.22
C LEU A 52 -5.28 -3.21 3.03
N ASN A 53 -4.47 -2.85 2.03
CA ASN A 53 -3.24 -3.58 1.75
C ASN A 53 -2.20 -3.42 2.86
N GLN A 54 -2.08 -2.24 3.49
CA GLN A 54 -1.19 -2.04 4.63
C GLN A 54 -1.67 -2.82 5.86
N VAL A 55 -2.98 -2.80 6.12
CA VAL A 55 -3.59 -3.58 7.21
C VAL A 55 -3.35 -5.07 7.03
N GLU A 56 -3.58 -5.61 5.83
CA GLU A 56 -3.34 -7.03 5.56
C GLU A 56 -1.85 -7.39 5.58
N ALA A 57 -0.96 -6.50 5.14
CA ALA A 57 0.48 -6.68 5.26
C ALA A 57 0.93 -6.73 6.73
N GLU A 58 0.43 -5.83 7.56
CA GLU A 58 0.78 -5.80 9.00
C GLU A 58 0.18 -6.99 9.77
N LEU A 59 -1.02 -7.45 9.42
CA LEU A 59 -1.54 -8.70 9.96
C LEU A 59 -0.69 -9.89 9.53
N GLY A 60 -0.28 -9.94 8.26
CA GLY A 60 0.59 -10.97 7.73
C GLY A 60 1.99 -10.99 8.37
N SER A 61 2.57 -9.82 8.66
CA SER A 61 3.86 -9.68 9.33
C SER A 61 3.82 -10.18 10.78
N ARG A 62 2.63 -10.22 11.39
CA ARG A 62 2.35 -10.71 12.76
C ARG A 62 1.84 -12.15 12.81
N ASP A 63 1.94 -12.88 11.70
CA ASP A 63 1.40 -14.25 11.56
C ASP A 63 -0.11 -14.36 11.87
N GLN A 64 -0.88 -13.28 11.62
CA GLN A 64 -2.33 -13.23 11.81
C GLN A 64 -3.05 -13.42 10.47
N PHE A 65 -3.45 -14.65 10.15
CA PHE A 65 -4.00 -14.96 8.81
C PHE A 65 -5.53 -15.09 8.75
N VAL A 66 -6.18 -15.38 9.88
CA VAL A 66 -7.64 -15.62 9.99
C VAL A 66 -8.14 -15.08 11.33
N ASN A 67 -9.32 -14.46 11.33
CA ASN A 67 -10.06 -14.06 12.52
C ASN A 67 -11.57 -14.29 12.33
N GLY A 68 -12.07 -15.38 12.91
CA GLY A 68 -13.46 -15.79 12.74
C GLY A 68 -13.79 -16.05 11.25
N PRO A 69 -14.76 -15.34 10.65
CA PRO A 69 -15.09 -15.49 9.23
C PRO A 69 -14.18 -14.69 8.29
N TYR A 70 -13.26 -13.88 8.82
CA TYR A 70 -12.39 -13.00 8.04
C TYR A 70 -11.01 -13.60 7.86
N TYR A 71 -10.39 -13.38 6.71
CA TYR A 71 -9.05 -13.88 6.39
C TYR A 71 -8.33 -12.93 5.44
N LEU A 72 -6.99 -12.95 5.45
CA LEU A 72 -6.20 -12.13 4.54
C LEU A 72 -6.42 -12.55 3.09
N GLY A 73 -6.47 -11.58 2.18
CA GLY A 73 -6.74 -11.85 0.77
C GLY A 73 -8.22 -11.91 0.42
N GLN A 74 -9.13 -11.98 1.41
CA GLN A 74 -10.57 -12.02 1.18
C GLN A 74 -11.06 -10.83 0.33
N ARG A 75 -10.44 -9.65 0.50
CA ARG A 75 -10.83 -8.41 -0.15
C ARG A 75 -9.77 -7.86 -1.10
N SER A 76 -8.49 -7.97 -0.75
CA SER A 76 -7.38 -7.43 -1.53
C SER A 76 -7.15 -8.21 -2.84
N LEU A 77 -7.31 -9.54 -2.86
CA LEU A 77 -7.12 -10.35 -4.07
C LEU A 77 -8.06 -9.96 -5.21
N ALA A 78 -9.31 -9.59 -4.92
CA ALA A 78 -10.26 -9.13 -5.93
C ALA A 78 -9.86 -7.77 -6.55
N GLN A 79 -9.02 -7.00 -5.86
CA GLN A 79 -8.54 -5.68 -6.27
C GLN A 79 -7.15 -5.73 -6.92
N ALA A 80 -6.40 -6.79 -6.70
CA ALA A 80 -5.09 -7.05 -7.30
C ALA A 80 -5.26 -7.43 -8.78
N ARG A 81 -4.88 -6.52 -9.67
CA ARG A 81 -5.00 -6.69 -11.13
C ARG A 81 -3.67 -6.32 -11.78
N PRO A 82 -3.01 -7.26 -12.49
CA PRO A 82 -1.73 -6.95 -13.12
C PRO A 82 -1.82 -5.75 -14.06
N GLY A 83 -0.81 -4.89 -14.03
CA GLY A 83 -0.71 -3.67 -14.82
C GLY A 83 -1.66 -2.55 -14.40
N ARG A 84 -2.33 -2.66 -13.25
CA ARG A 84 -3.18 -1.59 -12.70
C ARG A 84 -2.34 -0.36 -12.36
N TRP A 85 -1.12 -0.56 -11.86
CA TRP A 85 -0.24 0.48 -11.37
C TRP A 85 0.98 0.64 -12.24
N ARG A 86 1.48 1.88 -12.32
CA ARG A 86 2.65 2.19 -13.13
C ARG A 86 3.92 1.84 -12.36
N ARG A 87 4.65 0.89 -12.91
CA ARG A 87 6.00 0.52 -12.49
C ARG A 87 7.05 1.55 -12.93
N PRO A 88 8.03 1.91 -12.07
CA PRO A 88 9.22 2.66 -12.51
C PRO A 88 10.09 1.83 -13.47
N ARG A 89 10.84 2.51 -14.33
CA ARG A 89 11.80 1.83 -15.21
C ARG A 89 13.00 1.32 -14.40
N GLN A 90 13.64 0.24 -14.87
CA GLN A 90 14.83 -0.33 -14.22
C GLN A 90 16.01 0.63 -14.11
N ASP A 91 16.11 1.56 -15.05
CA ASP A 91 17.16 2.56 -15.14
C ASP A 91 16.78 3.88 -14.45
N ASP A 92 15.70 3.91 -13.67
CA ASP A 92 15.33 5.11 -12.92
C ASP A 92 16.38 5.37 -11.82
N PRO A 93 17.09 6.52 -11.86
CA PRO A 93 18.17 6.81 -10.92
C PRO A 93 17.68 7.04 -9.48
N ASN A 94 16.36 7.10 -9.26
CA ASN A 94 15.77 7.22 -7.93
C ASN A 94 15.38 5.86 -7.33
N LEU A 95 15.54 4.75 -8.06
CA LEU A 95 15.49 3.43 -7.43
C LEU A 95 16.64 3.33 -6.45
N ASP A 96 16.32 2.96 -5.21
CA ASP A 96 17.36 2.52 -4.29
C ASP A 96 17.68 1.03 -4.53
N GLY A 97 18.58 0.49 -3.71
CA GLY A 97 19.06 -0.88 -3.86
C GLY A 97 18.21 -1.94 -3.17
N ILE A 98 17.02 -1.59 -2.63
CA ILE A 98 16.15 -2.56 -1.98
C ILE A 98 15.43 -3.38 -3.05
N ASP A 99 15.38 -4.69 -2.88
CA ASP A 99 14.62 -5.58 -3.75
C ASP A 99 13.90 -6.71 -2.98
N CYS A 100 13.19 -7.56 -3.72
CA CYS A 100 12.41 -8.64 -3.12
C CYS A 100 13.24 -9.66 -2.32
N SER A 101 14.55 -9.76 -2.54
CA SER A 101 15.43 -10.66 -1.80
C SER A 101 15.84 -10.13 -0.43
N ASP A 102 15.59 -8.85 -0.15
CA ASP A 102 15.84 -8.23 1.15
C ASP A 102 14.75 -8.57 2.20
N PHE A 103 13.62 -9.14 1.77
CA PHE A 103 12.49 -9.44 2.65
C PHE A 103 12.33 -10.95 2.87
N LEU A 104 12.11 -11.33 4.14
CA LEU A 104 11.86 -12.73 4.51
C LEU A 104 10.46 -13.21 4.09
N THR A 105 9.50 -12.29 3.95
CA THR A 105 8.09 -12.61 3.64
C THR A 105 7.50 -11.59 2.67
N GLY A 106 6.52 -12.01 1.86
CA GLY A 106 5.78 -11.09 0.99
C GLY A 106 5.04 -10.00 1.77
N ALA A 107 4.55 -10.33 2.99
CA ALA A 107 3.92 -9.36 3.88
C ALA A 107 4.88 -8.22 4.29
N ALA A 108 6.15 -8.54 4.59
CA ALA A 108 7.15 -7.53 4.94
C ALA A 108 7.48 -6.64 3.74
N ALA A 109 7.64 -7.22 2.55
CA ALA A 109 7.83 -6.46 1.32
C ALA A 109 6.61 -5.56 1.01
N GLN A 110 5.40 -6.06 1.26
CA GLN A 110 4.18 -5.28 1.08
C GLN A 110 4.12 -4.08 2.02
N ALA A 111 4.51 -4.26 3.29
CA ALA A 111 4.56 -3.17 4.25
C ALA A 111 5.57 -2.08 3.82
N GLU A 112 6.72 -2.47 3.26
CA GLU A 112 7.67 -1.51 2.69
C GLU A 112 7.06 -0.75 1.50
N LEU A 113 6.44 -1.46 0.55
CA LEU A 113 5.79 -0.82 -0.61
C LEU A 113 4.79 0.25 -0.16
N MET A 114 3.92 -0.06 0.80
CA MET A 114 2.95 0.89 1.34
C MET A 114 3.64 2.08 2.06
N GLY A 115 4.66 1.80 2.88
CA GLY A 115 5.44 2.83 3.57
C GLY A 115 6.16 3.79 2.63
N SER A 116 6.50 3.34 1.42
CA SER A 116 7.18 4.15 0.41
C SER A 116 6.25 4.94 -0.52
N GLY A 117 4.94 4.91 -0.26
CA GLY A 117 3.91 5.61 -1.06
C GLY A 117 2.93 4.69 -1.76
N GLY A 118 3.01 3.38 -1.48
CA GLY A 118 2.18 2.36 -2.07
C GLY A 118 2.41 2.20 -3.57
N PRO A 119 1.48 1.56 -4.28
CA PRO A 119 1.65 1.28 -5.71
C PRO A 119 1.53 2.52 -6.60
N LEU A 120 1.17 3.68 -6.03
CA LEU A 120 1.29 4.98 -6.70
C LEU A 120 2.75 5.45 -6.81
N ASN A 121 3.64 4.93 -5.95
CA ASN A 121 5.04 5.33 -5.84
C ASN A 121 5.88 4.13 -5.36
N ASP A 122 5.99 3.11 -6.20
CA ASP A 122 6.79 1.89 -5.96
C ASP A 122 8.29 2.16 -6.16
N ARG A 123 8.92 2.83 -5.19
CA ARG A 123 10.31 3.32 -5.29
C ARG A 123 11.37 2.24 -5.40
N HIS A 124 11.06 1.03 -4.94
CA HIS A 124 12.00 -0.11 -4.98
C HIS A 124 11.60 -1.12 -6.04
N ARG A 125 10.55 -0.82 -6.82
CA ARG A 125 10.08 -1.68 -7.91
C ARG A 125 9.68 -3.08 -7.39
N LEU A 126 9.13 -3.15 -6.17
CA LEU A 126 8.73 -4.38 -5.47
C LEU A 126 7.48 -5.03 -6.07
N ASP A 127 6.65 -4.22 -6.74
CA ASP A 127 5.46 -4.66 -7.47
C ASP A 127 5.80 -4.82 -8.96
N GLU A 128 6.39 -5.97 -9.29
CA GLU A 128 6.90 -6.24 -10.64
C GLU A 128 5.78 -6.30 -11.70
N ASP A 129 4.63 -6.89 -11.37
CA ASP A 129 3.50 -7.05 -12.28
C ASP A 129 2.50 -5.89 -12.21
N GLY A 130 2.69 -4.94 -11.31
CA GLY A 130 1.92 -3.70 -11.20
C GLY A 130 0.52 -3.92 -10.65
N ASP A 131 0.33 -4.89 -9.78
CA ASP A 131 -0.98 -5.28 -9.26
C ASP A 131 -1.37 -4.67 -7.92
N GLY A 132 -0.41 -4.04 -7.24
CA GLY A 132 -0.51 -3.45 -5.92
C GLY A 132 0.03 -4.31 -4.78
N LEU A 133 0.63 -5.46 -5.08
CA LEU A 133 1.11 -6.48 -4.14
C LEU A 133 2.59 -6.83 -4.44
N ALA A 134 3.47 -6.50 -3.49
CA ALA A 134 4.91 -6.68 -3.60
C ALA A 134 5.34 -8.15 -3.54
N CYS A 135 6.39 -8.49 -4.30
CA CYS A 135 7.30 -9.62 -4.04
C CYS A 135 6.63 -10.97 -3.71
N GLY A 136 5.59 -11.36 -4.46
CA GLY A 136 4.91 -12.64 -4.30
C GLY A 136 3.80 -12.65 -3.23
N TRP A 137 3.50 -11.50 -2.61
CA TRP A 137 2.44 -11.38 -1.61
C TRP A 137 1.07 -11.82 -2.13
N ARG A 138 0.77 -11.61 -3.42
CA ARG A 138 -0.43 -12.18 -4.05
C ARG A 138 -0.53 -13.70 -3.86
N ASP A 139 0.56 -14.42 -4.10
CA ASP A 139 0.56 -15.88 -4.04
C ASP A 139 0.40 -16.36 -2.59
N ASP A 140 0.97 -15.63 -1.63
CA ASP A 140 0.79 -15.87 -0.20
C ASP A 140 -0.69 -15.72 0.18
N LEU A 141 -1.32 -14.61 -0.21
CA LEU A 141 -2.73 -14.33 0.03
C LEU A 141 -3.64 -15.39 -0.61
N GLN A 142 -3.34 -15.84 -1.84
CA GLN A 142 -4.09 -16.92 -2.49
C GLN A 142 -4.02 -18.22 -1.68
N ARG A 143 -2.85 -18.57 -1.15
CA ARG A 143 -2.69 -19.77 -0.30
C ARG A 143 -3.42 -19.62 1.02
N ILE A 144 -3.40 -18.43 1.63
CA ILE A 144 -4.14 -18.14 2.86
C ILE A 144 -5.65 -18.28 2.62
N ALA A 145 -6.16 -17.63 1.57
CA ALA A 145 -7.58 -17.68 1.22
C ALA A 145 -8.06 -19.11 0.89
N ALA A 146 -7.26 -19.89 0.16
CA ALA A 146 -7.58 -21.28 -0.13
C ALA A 146 -7.67 -22.15 1.14
N ARG A 147 -6.78 -21.93 2.11
CA ARG A 147 -6.81 -22.63 3.41
C ARG A 147 -8.01 -22.22 4.26
N ALA A 148 -8.37 -20.95 4.25
CA ALA A 148 -9.49 -20.43 5.03
C ALA A 148 -10.86 -20.86 4.49
N THR A 149 -10.96 -21.12 3.18
CA THR A 149 -12.24 -21.47 2.51
C THR A 149 -12.40 -22.96 2.20
N GLY A 150 -11.31 -23.73 2.17
CA GLY A 150 -11.32 -25.17 1.91
C GLY A 150 -11.34 -26.06 3.15
N GLY A 151 -11.54 -25.49 4.33
CA GLY A 151 -11.69 -26.20 5.61
C GLY A 151 -13.13 -26.57 5.94
#